data_AF-U2CZA4-F1
#
_entry.id   AF-U2CZA4-F1
#
_cell.length_a   1.000
_cell.length_b   1.000
_cell.length_c   1.000
_cell.angle_alpha   90.00
_cell.angle_beta   90.00
_cell.angle_gamma   90.00
#
_symmetry.space_group_name_H-M   'P 1'
#
loop_
_entity.id
_entity.type
_entity.pdbx_description
1 polymer ?
#
loop_
_entity_poly.entity_id
_entity_poly.type
_entity_poly.pdbx_seq_one_letter_code
_entity_poly.pdbx_strand_id
1 'polypeptide(L)'
;MGKVLAVCISEKKGTQKKNVGSAVFVEDWGLEGDAHAGKWHRQVSLLSGEKIDAFRAKGAEVEDGAFGENLVVEGIEFAKLPVGTRFRCGEVVLELTQIGKECHNGCAIFQKMGECIMPREGVFTRVLKGGKVSVGDEMTVDKAMIFDTHAHYDDEAFDEDRSDMLDSMQENGIGHIVDVCASVGHFDRVYDLVEKYPFVYGAVGVHPDDADKVDAAVLDEIRRYCDMEKTVAVGEIGLDYYWHKEKEEHLLQQKVFRQQMDIAREKKLPFMIHSRDAAEDTLNIVKEYMQDGMYGGVIHCFSYSKEIAREYLNMGLYLGIGGVVTFKNSRKLKEVAEYAPLNQILLETDCPYMAPVPNRGKRNSSLYLPEVVKTIAEIKGISCEEVVAVTESNALKVLGLI
;
A
#
# COMPACT_ATOMS: atom_id res chain seq x y z
N MET A 1 18.61 10.49 -10.80
CA MET A 1 19.46 9.53 -10.06
C MET A 1 20.38 10.34 -9.19
N GLY A 2 20.68 9.85 -7.99
CA GLY A 2 21.56 10.50 -7.04
C GLY A 2 22.80 9.67 -6.76
N LYS A 3 23.75 10.27 -6.03
CA LYS A 3 25.01 9.61 -5.66
C LYS A 3 25.24 9.73 -4.16
N VAL A 4 25.58 8.62 -3.51
CA VAL A 4 25.87 8.59 -2.07
C VAL A 4 27.18 9.32 -1.80
N LEU A 5 27.11 10.38 -1.00
CA LEU A 5 28.26 11.18 -0.58
C LEU A 5 28.84 10.74 0.77
N ALA A 6 27.98 10.28 1.68
CA ALA A 6 28.39 9.84 3.00
C ALA A 6 27.50 8.71 3.53
N VAL A 7 28.11 7.80 4.29
CA VAL A 7 27.42 6.77 5.07
C VAL A 7 27.87 6.93 6.51
N CYS A 8 26.97 7.31 7.40
CA CYS A 8 27.28 7.74 8.75
C CYS A 8 26.60 6.88 9.81
N ILE A 9 27.33 6.55 10.87
CA ILE A 9 26.81 5.83 12.04
C ILE A 9 27.27 6.48 13.35
N SER A 10 26.58 6.19 14.45
CA SER A 10 27.07 6.48 15.80
C SER A 10 26.96 5.27 16.72
N GLU A 11 28.00 5.02 17.52
CA GLU A 11 28.01 3.90 18.47
C GLU A 11 27.11 4.11 19.69
N LYS A 12 26.74 5.36 19.99
CA LYS A 12 25.92 5.73 21.15
C LYS A 12 24.86 6.76 20.79
N LYS A 13 23.64 6.59 21.30
CA LYS A 13 22.57 7.59 21.16
C LYS A 13 23.00 8.92 21.76
N GLY A 14 22.61 10.02 21.12
CA GLY A 14 22.98 11.38 21.54
C GLY A 14 24.39 11.81 21.16
N THR A 15 25.19 10.95 20.50
CA THR A 15 26.48 11.33 19.91
C THR A 15 26.33 11.63 18.43
N GLN A 16 27.22 12.50 17.93
CA GLN A 16 27.31 12.83 16.51
C GLN A 16 27.68 11.57 15.70
N LYS A 17 27.02 11.39 14.54
CA LYS A 17 27.37 10.31 13.62
C LYS A 17 28.63 10.67 12.85
N LYS A 18 29.44 9.66 12.52
CA LYS A 18 30.68 9.81 11.76
C LYS A 18 30.56 9.06 10.43
N ASN A 19 31.08 9.67 9.37
CA ASN A 19 31.16 9.02 8.07
C ASN A 19 32.13 7.81 8.13
N VAL A 20 31.60 6.62 7.88
CA VAL A 20 32.33 5.34 7.85
C VAL A 20 32.57 4.85 6.43
N GLY A 21 32.14 5.59 5.41
CA GLY A 21 32.35 5.29 4.00
C GLY A 21 31.50 4.14 3.45
N SER A 22 31.14 3.15 4.26
CA SER A 22 30.18 2.10 3.91
C SER A 22 29.56 1.45 5.14
N ALA A 23 28.35 0.91 5.00
CA ALA A 23 27.67 0.18 6.07
C ALA A 23 26.73 -0.90 5.50
N VAL A 24 26.40 -1.88 6.35
CA VAL A 24 25.38 -2.90 6.05
C VAL A 24 24.03 -2.43 6.56
N PHE A 25 23.03 -2.49 5.69
CA PHE A 25 21.64 -2.20 5.96
C PHE A 25 20.91 -3.51 6.23
N VAL A 26 20.22 -3.57 7.36
CA VAL A 26 19.50 -4.73 7.86
C VAL A 26 18.00 -4.45 7.74
N GLU A 27 17.31 -5.39 7.10
CA GLU A 27 15.87 -5.36 6.90
C GLU A 27 15.12 -5.21 8.23
N ASP A 28 14.08 -4.36 8.22
CA ASP A 28 13.29 -4.00 9.39
C ASP A 28 14.10 -3.57 10.64
N TRP A 29 15.29 -2.99 10.43
CA TRP A 29 16.18 -2.61 11.53
C TRP A 29 16.94 -1.31 11.31
N GLY A 30 17.58 -1.10 10.15
CA GLY A 30 18.43 0.07 9.89
C GLY A 30 19.88 -0.31 9.62
N LEU A 31 20.85 0.49 10.06
CA LEU A 31 22.28 0.23 9.80
C LEU A 31 22.90 -0.62 10.92
N GLU A 32 23.68 -1.63 10.54
CA GLU A 32 24.52 -2.37 11.48
C GLU A 32 25.53 -1.43 12.15
N GLY A 33 25.68 -1.54 13.47
CA GLY A 33 26.58 -0.71 14.28
C GLY A 33 26.05 0.70 14.61
N ASP A 34 24.88 1.09 14.09
CA ASP A 34 24.27 2.38 14.46
C ASP A 34 23.37 2.28 15.69
N ALA A 35 23.59 3.14 16.67
CA ALA A 35 22.85 3.16 17.93
C ALA A 35 21.39 3.58 17.80
N HIS A 36 20.98 4.16 16.65
CA HIS A 36 19.59 4.55 16.41
C HIS A 36 18.82 3.50 15.60
N ALA A 37 19.47 2.42 15.14
CA ALA A 37 18.82 1.28 14.52
C ALA A 37 17.87 0.58 15.52
N GLY A 38 16.83 -0.05 14.98
CA GLY A 38 15.82 -0.78 15.74
C GLY A 38 14.56 -1.08 14.93
N LYS A 39 13.64 -1.82 15.55
CA LYS A 39 12.32 -2.13 14.98
C LYS A 39 11.33 -0.98 15.17
N TRP A 40 11.47 0.06 14.36
CA TRP A 40 10.58 1.22 14.33
C TRP A 40 10.60 1.86 12.94
N HIS A 41 9.78 2.89 12.69
CA HIS A 41 9.61 3.44 11.35
C HIS A 41 10.73 4.39 10.89
N ARG A 42 11.64 4.84 11.78
CA ARG A 42 12.74 5.76 11.43
C ARG A 42 14.10 5.08 11.50
N GLN A 43 14.25 4.00 10.74
CA GLN A 43 15.41 3.11 10.78
C GLN A 43 16.67 3.77 10.21
N VAL A 44 16.50 4.61 9.19
CA VAL A 44 17.58 5.30 8.49
C VAL A 44 17.17 6.76 8.29
N SER A 45 18.07 7.71 8.57
CA SER A 45 17.88 9.13 8.25
C SER A 45 18.65 9.53 6.99
N LEU A 46 18.03 10.29 6.09
CA LEU A 46 18.65 10.76 4.85
C LEU A 46 18.59 12.29 4.77
N LEU A 47 19.62 12.87 4.15
CA LEU A 47 19.70 14.27 3.78
C LEU A 47 20.21 14.45 2.35
N SER A 48 19.67 15.45 1.66
CA SER A 48 20.19 15.90 0.37
C SER A 48 21.51 16.65 0.57
N GLY A 49 22.54 16.27 -0.18
CA GLY A 49 23.88 16.88 -0.08
C GLY A 49 23.85 18.40 -0.28
N GLU A 50 23.02 18.86 -1.22
CA GLU A 50 22.83 20.28 -1.54
C GLU A 50 22.34 21.10 -0.34
N LYS A 51 21.59 20.49 0.58
CA LYS A 51 21.09 21.16 1.80
C LYS A 51 22.19 21.32 2.84
N ILE A 52 23.09 20.34 2.92
CA ILE A 52 24.27 20.43 3.78
C ILE A 52 25.22 21.51 3.23
N ASP A 53 25.46 21.52 1.92
CA ASP A 53 26.34 22.51 1.29
C ASP A 53 25.78 23.94 1.40
N ALA A 54 24.47 24.12 1.23
CA ALA A 54 23.81 25.40 1.48
C ALA A 54 23.95 25.85 2.95
N PHE A 55 23.96 24.92 3.90
CA PHE A 55 24.17 25.22 5.31
C PHE A 55 25.64 25.60 5.59
N ARG A 56 26.61 24.88 5.00
CA ARG A 56 28.05 25.19 5.08
C ARG A 56 28.35 26.58 4.52
N ALA A 57 27.71 26.97 3.42
CA ALA A 57 27.87 28.29 2.80
C ALA A 57 27.48 29.46 3.72
N LYS A 58 26.68 29.23 4.77
CA LYS A 58 26.37 30.22 5.82
C LYS A 58 27.50 30.40 6.85
N GLY A 59 28.66 29.78 6.64
CA GLY A 59 29.82 29.84 7.54
C GLY A 59 29.82 28.75 8.62
N ALA A 60 29.02 27.70 8.46
CA ALA A 60 28.92 26.60 9.41
C ALA A 60 29.97 25.52 9.10
N GLU A 61 30.87 25.24 10.05
CA GLU A 61 31.74 24.07 9.99
C GLU A 61 30.95 22.82 10.39
N VAL A 62 30.47 22.07 9.39
CA VAL A 62 29.60 20.91 9.57
C VAL A 62 30.08 19.73 8.73
N GLU A 63 30.52 18.67 9.40
CA GLU A 63 30.88 17.39 8.80
C GLU A 63 29.64 16.54 8.49
N ASP A 64 29.75 15.57 7.58
CA ASP A 64 28.65 14.64 7.31
C ASP A 64 28.36 13.76 8.53
N GLY A 65 27.07 13.59 8.86
CA GLY A 65 26.59 12.94 10.09
C GLY A 65 26.38 13.90 11.25
N ALA A 66 26.76 15.17 11.12
CA ALA A 66 26.60 16.19 12.16
C ALA A 66 25.15 16.49 12.53
N PHE A 67 24.21 16.32 11.59
CA PHE A 67 22.80 16.49 11.87
C PHE A 67 22.13 15.20 12.36
N GLY A 68 22.86 14.09 12.42
CA GLY A 68 22.35 12.77 12.80
C GLY A 68 21.72 12.01 11.64
N GLU A 69 22.05 12.37 10.40
CA GLU A 69 21.78 11.65 9.17
C GLU A 69 22.66 10.40 9.04
N ASN A 70 22.09 9.32 8.48
CA ASN A 70 22.82 8.12 8.10
C ASN A 70 23.33 8.18 6.67
N LEU A 71 22.58 8.76 5.75
CA LEU A 71 22.99 8.92 4.36
C LEU A 71 22.94 10.37 3.94
N VAL A 72 23.96 10.79 3.21
CA VAL A 72 23.97 12.02 2.42
C VAL A 72 24.00 11.63 0.96
N VAL A 73 23.06 12.14 0.17
CA VAL A 73 22.95 11.81 -1.27
C VAL A 73 22.79 13.10 -2.06
N GLU A 74 23.62 13.31 -3.08
CA GLU A 74 23.44 14.40 -4.05
C GLU A 74 22.46 14.01 -5.16
N GLY A 75 21.80 14.99 -5.77
CA GLY A 75 20.92 14.82 -6.92
C GLY A 75 19.49 14.36 -6.58
N ILE A 76 19.15 14.25 -5.30
CA ILE A 76 17.79 13.88 -4.84
C ILE A 76 17.32 14.85 -3.77
N GLU A 77 16.22 15.57 -4.03
CA GLU A 77 15.57 16.45 -3.05
C GLU A 77 14.58 15.67 -2.17
N PHE A 78 15.08 14.93 -1.18
CA PHE A 78 14.27 14.00 -0.39
C PHE A 78 13.04 14.62 0.27
N ALA A 79 13.17 15.81 0.85
CA ALA A 79 12.08 16.48 1.58
C ALA A 79 10.92 16.92 0.67
N LYS A 80 11.09 16.89 -0.65
CA LYS A 80 10.03 17.13 -1.64
C LYS A 80 9.36 15.86 -2.13
N LEU A 81 9.91 14.70 -1.78
CA LEU A 81 9.36 13.42 -2.20
C LEU A 81 8.27 12.96 -1.23
N PRO A 82 7.19 12.35 -1.75
CA PRO A 82 6.14 11.85 -0.90
C PRO A 82 6.57 10.78 0.10
N VAL A 83 5.85 10.68 1.22
CA VAL A 83 5.88 9.49 2.07
C VAL A 83 5.44 8.27 1.23
N GLY A 84 6.05 7.11 1.47
CA GLY A 84 5.90 5.90 0.65
C GLY A 84 6.88 5.82 -0.54
N THR A 85 7.58 6.90 -0.88
CA THR A 85 8.58 6.87 -1.97
C THR A 85 9.67 5.85 -1.67
N ARG A 86 9.97 5.00 -2.66
CA ARG A 86 11.00 3.97 -2.55
C ARG A 86 12.31 4.41 -3.22
N PHE A 87 13.42 4.04 -2.61
CA PHE A 87 14.77 4.31 -3.08
C PHE A 87 15.54 3.02 -3.23
N ARG A 88 16.28 2.86 -4.31
CA ARG A 88 17.16 1.72 -4.54
C ARG A 88 18.61 2.16 -4.59
N CYS A 89 19.47 1.45 -3.88
CA CYS A 89 20.91 1.63 -3.94
C CYS A 89 21.58 0.25 -3.91
N GLY A 90 21.97 -0.23 -5.09
CA GLY A 90 22.34 -1.64 -5.28
C GLY A 90 21.18 -2.57 -4.93
N GLU A 91 21.38 -3.47 -3.95
CA GLU A 91 20.35 -4.39 -3.45
C GLU A 91 19.45 -3.76 -2.39
N VAL A 92 19.89 -2.65 -1.77
CA VAL A 92 19.16 -2.01 -0.68
C VAL A 92 17.94 -1.29 -1.22
N VAL A 93 16.80 -1.54 -0.60
CA VAL A 93 15.55 -0.82 -0.86
C VAL A 93 15.10 -0.13 0.41
N LEU A 94 14.92 1.19 0.34
CA LEU A 94 14.44 2.04 1.43
C LEU A 94 13.07 2.60 1.07
N GLU A 95 12.22 2.82 2.05
CA GLU A 95 10.93 3.50 1.87
C GLU A 95 10.83 4.71 2.79
N LEU A 96 10.48 5.87 2.23
CA LEU A 96 10.27 7.11 2.99
C LEU A 96 9.08 6.94 3.92
N THR A 97 9.31 7.03 5.23
CA THR A 97 8.25 6.89 6.24
C THR A 97 7.86 8.22 6.87
N GLN A 98 8.76 9.21 6.83
CA GLN A 98 8.52 10.50 7.46
C GLN A 98 9.42 11.59 6.90
N ILE A 99 8.86 12.80 6.78
CA ILE A 99 9.59 14.04 6.49
C ILE A 99 9.69 14.86 7.77
N GLY A 100 10.89 15.33 8.09
CA GLY A 100 11.17 16.16 9.25
C GLY A 100 11.03 15.45 10.59
N LYS A 101 11.39 16.12 11.67
CA LYS A 101 11.09 15.71 13.06
C LYS A 101 11.04 16.91 13.99
N GLU A 102 10.18 16.88 14.99
CA GLU A 102 10.25 17.84 16.09
C GLU A 102 11.51 17.62 16.93
N CYS A 103 12.20 18.72 17.25
CA CYS A 103 13.39 18.71 18.09
C CYS A 103 13.03 19.16 19.50
N HIS A 104 12.94 18.24 20.45
CA HIS A 104 12.53 18.57 21.83
C HIS A 104 13.66 19.12 22.71
N ASN A 105 14.93 18.78 22.43
CA ASN A 105 16.06 19.11 23.33
C ASN A 105 17.20 19.93 22.67
N GLY A 106 17.08 20.28 21.39
CA GLY A 106 18.13 20.96 20.62
C GLY A 106 19.41 20.14 20.48
N CYS A 107 19.74 19.67 19.27
CA CYS A 107 20.99 18.93 19.05
C CYS A 107 22.23 19.85 19.18
N ALA A 108 23.43 19.26 19.24
CA ALA A 108 24.69 20.01 19.32
C ALA A 108 24.81 21.10 18.22
N ILE A 109 24.30 20.83 17.02
CA ILE A 109 24.26 21.81 15.93
C ILE A 109 23.30 22.95 16.22
N PHE A 110 22.09 22.67 16.72
CA PHE A 110 21.14 23.70 17.12
C PHE A 110 21.72 24.60 18.22
N GLN A 111 22.44 24.02 19.18
CA GLN A 111 23.10 24.80 20.24
C GLN A 111 24.24 25.68 19.70
N LYS A 112 24.98 25.21 18.68
CA LYS A 112 26.10 25.96 18.08
C LYS A 112 25.63 27.05 17.10
N MET A 113 24.61 26.74 16.29
CA MET A 113 24.22 27.56 15.13
C MET A 113 22.85 28.25 15.31
N GLY A 114 22.08 27.91 16.34
CA GLY A 114 20.71 28.39 16.54
C GLY A 114 19.67 27.81 15.57
N GLU A 115 20.08 26.96 14.63
CA GLU A 115 19.23 26.36 13.59
C GLU A 115 19.67 24.92 13.29
N CYS A 116 18.72 24.05 12.91
CA CYS A 116 18.99 22.70 12.40
C CYS A 116 18.16 22.46 11.14
N ILE A 117 18.72 21.75 10.15
CA ILE A 117 18.01 21.43 8.91
C ILE A 117 17.11 20.19 9.03
N MET A 118 17.41 19.25 9.93
CA MET A 118 16.66 17.99 10.07
C MET A 118 15.16 18.13 10.27
N PRO A 119 14.63 19.10 11.04
CA PRO A 119 13.19 19.27 11.18
C PRO A 119 12.43 19.56 9.89
N ARG A 120 13.12 20.07 8.86
CA ARG A 120 12.50 20.49 7.59
C ARG A 120 12.98 19.69 6.40
N GLU A 121 14.26 19.36 6.38
CA GLU A 121 14.94 18.79 5.21
C GLU A 121 15.34 17.32 5.43
N GLY A 122 15.41 16.87 6.69
CA GLY A 122 15.74 15.48 7.01
C GLY A 122 14.55 14.58 6.76
N VAL A 123 14.78 13.45 6.09
CA VAL A 123 13.75 12.41 5.95
C VAL A 123 14.18 11.14 6.68
N PHE A 124 13.20 10.30 6.98
CA PHE A 124 13.40 9.00 7.60
C PHE A 124 12.82 7.91 6.73
N THR A 125 13.50 6.78 6.69
CA THR A 125 13.08 5.60 5.96
C THR A 125 13.12 4.36 6.82
N ARG A 126 12.42 3.32 6.35
CA ARG A 126 12.61 1.92 6.77
C ARG A 126 13.36 1.15 5.69
N VAL A 127 14.04 0.08 6.08
CA VAL A 127 14.75 -0.83 5.19
C VAL A 127 13.79 -1.95 4.78
N LEU A 128 13.36 -1.94 3.52
CA LEU A 128 12.52 -2.99 2.93
C LEU A 128 13.36 -4.18 2.47
N LYS A 129 14.58 -3.92 1.97
CA LYS A 129 15.54 -4.96 1.61
C LYS A 129 16.94 -4.56 2.05
N GLY A 130 17.61 -5.45 2.77
CA GLY A 130 18.97 -5.25 3.26
C GLY A 130 20.05 -5.36 2.17
N GLY A 131 21.28 -5.02 2.52
CA GLY A 131 22.42 -5.01 1.60
C GLY A 131 23.52 -4.04 2.05
N LYS A 132 24.54 -3.83 1.22
CA LYS A 132 25.63 -2.89 1.50
C LYS A 132 25.47 -1.61 0.69
N VAL A 133 25.64 -0.46 1.33
CA VAL A 133 25.76 0.86 0.67
C VAL A 133 27.12 1.45 1.00
N SER A 134 27.76 2.03 -0.01
CA SER A 134 29.07 2.68 0.05
C SER A 134 29.02 4.08 -0.58
N VAL A 135 29.93 4.94 -0.16
CA VAL A 135 30.16 6.24 -0.81
C VAL A 135 30.51 6.03 -2.28
N GLY A 136 29.87 6.80 -3.15
CA GLY A 136 29.98 6.69 -4.60
C GLY A 136 28.90 5.82 -5.24
N ASP A 137 28.16 5.02 -4.47
CA ASP A 137 27.07 4.22 -4.99
C ASP A 137 25.95 5.13 -5.54
N GLU A 138 25.29 4.63 -6.58
CA GLU A 138 24.16 5.31 -7.19
C GLU A 138 22.87 4.98 -6.45
N MET A 139 22.03 6.00 -6.25
CA MET A 139 20.70 5.86 -5.69
C MET A 139 19.65 6.29 -6.72
N THR A 140 18.67 5.44 -6.97
CA THR A 140 17.52 5.75 -7.82
C THR A 140 16.26 5.92 -6.97
N VAL A 141 15.36 6.78 -7.45
CA VAL A 141 14.01 6.92 -6.88
C VAL A 141 13.10 6.06 -7.74
N ASP A 142 12.44 5.08 -7.13
CA ASP A 142 11.47 4.26 -7.83
C ASP A 142 10.24 5.12 -8.13
N LYS A 143 9.77 5.09 -9.38
CA LYS A 143 8.55 5.78 -9.76
C LYS A 143 7.37 4.95 -9.23
N ALA A 144 6.66 5.48 -8.25
CA ALA A 144 5.42 4.87 -7.79
C ALA A 144 4.39 4.82 -8.92
N MET A 145 3.69 3.70 -9.01
CA MET A 145 2.62 3.49 -9.99
C MET A 145 1.33 3.12 -9.27
N ILE A 146 0.20 3.34 -9.93
CA ILE A 146 -1.10 3.00 -9.37
C ILE A 146 -1.20 1.48 -9.25
N PHE A 147 -1.62 1.01 -8.08
CA PHE A 147 -1.96 -0.37 -7.82
C PHE A 147 -3.50 -0.47 -7.77
N ASP A 148 -4.10 -1.14 -8.75
CA ASP A 148 -5.51 -1.48 -8.71
C ASP A 148 -5.71 -2.75 -7.88
N THR A 149 -6.24 -2.62 -6.67
CA THR A 149 -6.35 -3.76 -5.75
C THR A 149 -7.60 -4.60 -5.97
N HIS A 150 -8.50 -4.21 -6.88
CA HIS A 150 -9.70 -4.98 -7.18
C HIS A 150 -10.24 -4.66 -8.58
N ALA A 151 -10.15 -5.63 -9.49
CA ALA A 151 -10.69 -5.59 -10.83
C ALA A 151 -11.15 -6.98 -11.28
N HIS A 152 -12.04 -7.05 -12.27
CA HIS A 152 -12.55 -8.28 -12.88
C HIS A 152 -12.28 -8.27 -14.38
N TYR A 153 -11.01 -8.28 -14.76
CA TYR A 153 -10.62 -8.36 -16.16
C TYR A 153 -10.89 -9.74 -16.76
N ASP A 154 -11.06 -10.79 -15.94
CA ASP A 154 -11.56 -12.09 -16.37
C ASP A 154 -13.03 -12.07 -16.85
N ASP A 155 -13.79 -11.04 -16.50
CA ASP A 155 -15.20 -10.87 -16.89
C ASP A 155 -15.38 -10.79 -18.42
N GLU A 156 -16.51 -11.33 -18.90
CA GLU A 156 -16.88 -11.35 -20.32
C GLU A 156 -17.04 -9.96 -20.94
N ALA A 157 -17.33 -8.95 -20.12
CA ALA A 157 -17.43 -7.56 -20.54
C ALA A 157 -16.15 -7.05 -21.21
N PHE A 158 -15.00 -7.70 -21.00
CA PHE A 158 -13.72 -7.35 -21.63
C PHE A 158 -13.33 -8.25 -22.80
N ASP A 159 -14.10 -9.28 -23.17
CA ASP A 159 -13.67 -10.30 -24.16
C ASP A 159 -13.26 -9.71 -25.52
N GLU A 160 -13.86 -8.60 -25.95
CA GLU A 160 -13.55 -7.97 -27.24
C GLU A 160 -12.20 -7.22 -27.27
N ASP A 161 -11.74 -6.67 -26.14
CA ASP A 161 -10.62 -5.73 -26.10
C ASP A 161 -9.66 -5.90 -24.90
N ARG A 162 -9.78 -7.01 -24.14
CA ARG A 162 -8.99 -7.30 -22.93
C ARG A 162 -7.49 -7.14 -23.15
N SER A 163 -6.96 -7.74 -24.22
CA SER A 163 -5.52 -7.72 -24.48
C SER A 163 -5.04 -6.30 -24.78
N ASP A 164 -5.70 -5.60 -25.71
CA ASP A 164 -5.35 -4.23 -26.07
C ASP A 164 -5.40 -3.29 -24.86
N MET A 165 -6.38 -3.50 -23.98
CA MET A 165 -6.53 -2.73 -22.75
C MET A 165 -5.40 -3.02 -21.75
N LEU A 166 -5.15 -4.28 -21.41
CA LEU A 166 -4.11 -4.67 -20.45
C LEU A 166 -2.71 -4.32 -20.95
N ASP A 167 -2.45 -4.46 -22.25
CA ASP A 167 -1.16 -4.12 -22.86
C ASP A 167 -0.81 -2.62 -22.70
N SER A 168 -1.81 -1.75 -22.53
CA SER A 168 -1.64 -0.30 -22.35
C SER A 168 -1.47 0.16 -20.88
N MET A 169 -1.61 -0.73 -19.89
CA MET A 169 -1.73 -0.33 -18.47
C MET A 169 -0.48 0.37 -17.93
N GLN A 170 0.68 -0.24 -18.12
CA GLN A 170 1.92 0.24 -17.51
C GLN A 170 2.39 1.58 -18.11
N GLU A 171 2.21 1.79 -19.41
CA GLU A 171 2.53 3.08 -20.05
C GLU A 171 1.62 4.22 -19.54
N ASN A 172 0.42 3.89 -19.07
CA ASN A 172 -0.54 4.83 -18.48
C ASN A 172 -0.43 4.94 -16.95
N GLY A 173 0.62 4.37 -16.34
CA GLY A 173 0.88 4.52 -14.91
C GLY A 173 0.15 3.53 -14.00
N ILE A 174 -0.53 2.51 -14.56
CA ILE A 174 -1.10 1.40 -13.80
C ILE A 174 -0.03 0.31 -13.69
N GLY A 175 0.59 0.23 -12.52
CA GLY A 175 1.78 -0.60 -12.30
C GLY A 175 1.46 -2.03 -11.90
N HIS A 176 0.31 -2.24 -11.25
CA HIS A 176 -0.13 -3.52 -10.71
C HIS A 176 -1.65 -3.61 -10.69
N ILE A 177 -2.19 -4.82 -10.88
CA ILE A 177 -3.62 -5.12 -10.84
C ILE A 177 -3.82 -6.43 -10.08
N VAL A 178 -4.81 -6.49 -9.18
CA VAL A 178 -5.35 -7.75 -8.67
C VAL A 178 -6.62 -8.06 -9.43
N ASP A 179 -6.58 -9.12 -10.21
CA ASP A 179 -7.73 -9.70 -10.89
C ASP A 179 -8.43 -10.66 -9.94
N VAL A 180 -9.66 -10.32 -9.60
CA VAL A 180 -10.49 -11.03 -8.62
C VAL A 180 -11.52 -11.83 -9.40
N CYS A 181 -11.60 -13.13 -9.16
CA CYS A 181 -12.45 -14.01 -9.96
C CYS A 181 -13.91 -13.53 -10.00
N ALA A 182 -14.42 -13.27 -11.21
CA ALA A 182 -15.78 -12.77 -11.43
C ALA A 182 -16.85 -13.86 -11.38
N SER A 183 -16.48 -15.13 -11.52
CA SER A 183 -17.45 -16.23 -11.70
C SER A 183 -16.96 -17.55 -11.12
N VAL A 184 -17.82 -18.19 -10.31
CA VAL A 184 -17.53 -19.49 -9.70
C VAL A 184 -17.21 -20.55 -10.76
N GLY A 185 -16.11 -21.28 -10.56
CA GLY A 185 -15.66 -22.35 -11.45
C GLY A 185 -14.86 -21.89 -12.67
N HIS A 186 -14.55 -20.59 -12.76
CA HIS A 186 -13.72 -20.00 -13.84
C HIS A 186 -12.46 -19.34 -13.32
N PHE A 187 -11.89 -19.88 -12.23
CA PHE A 187 -10.63 -19.40 -11.68
C PHE A 187 -9.49 -19.48 -12.70
N ASP A 188 -9.52 -20.43 -13.64
CA ASP A 188 -8.56 -20.56 -14.73
C ASP A 188 -8.41 -19.27 -15.55
N ARG A 189 -9.50 -18.53 -15.79
CA ARG A 189 -9.46 -17.25 -16.52
C ARG A 189 -8.61 -16.20 -15.83
N VAL A 190 -8.63 -16.15 -14.48
CA VAL A 190 -7.75 -15.28 -13.70
C VAL A 190 -6.29 -15.66 -13.94
N TYR A 191 -5.97 -16.96 -13.94
CA TYR A 191 -4.58 -17.41 -14.11
C TYR A 191 -4.05 -17.25 -15.52
N ASP A 192 -4.91 -17.35 -16.55
CA ASP A 192 -4.53 -16.98 -17.91
C ASP A 192 -3.99 -15.53 -17.95
N LEU A 193 -4.56 -14.61 -17.15
CA LEU A 193 -4.09 -13.24 -17.03
C LEU A 193 -2.83 -13.12 -16.16
N VAL A 194 -2.79 -13.81 -15.02
CA VAL A 194 -1.63 -13.80 -14.11
C VAL A 194 -0.36 -14.33 -14.78
N GLU A 195 -0.49 -15.38 -15.60
CA GLU A 195 0.61 -15.98 -16.35
C GLU A 195 1.06 -15.08 -17.50
N LYS A 196 0.11 -14.47 -18.22
CA LYS A 196 0.41 -13.60 -19.38
C LYS A 196 1.03 -12.27 -18.95
N TYR A 197 0.58 -11.68 -17.85
CA TYR A 197 0.93 -10.32 -17.45
C TYR A 197 1.72 -10.28 -16.13
N PRO A 198 3.01 -9.93 -16.14
CA PRO A 198 3.83 -9.86 -14.93
C PRO A 198 3.27 -8.95 -13.83
N PHE A 199 2.53 -7.91 -14.20
CA PHE A 199 1.94 -6.93 -13.28
C PHE A 199 0.55 -7.32 -12.73
N VAL A 200 -0.05 -8.41 -13.21
CA VAL A 200 -1.37 -8.89 -12.75
C VAL A 200 -1.18 -9.99 -11.70
N TYR A 201 -1.90 -9.88 -10.58
CA TYR A 201 -1.98 -10.86 -9.50
C TYR A 201 -3.39 -11.43 -9.41
N GLY A 202 -3.56 -12.60 -8.80
CA GLY A 202 -4.86 -13.24 -8.67
C GLY A 202 -5.42 -13.17 -7.24
N ALA A 203 -6.73 -13.01 -7.12
CA ALA A 203 -7.49 -13.35 -5.91
C ALA A 203 -8.59 -14.36 -6.26
N VAL A 204 -8.75 -15.37 -5.40
CA VAL A 204 -9.72 -16.45 -5.63
C VAL A 204 -10.66 -16.62 -4.44
N GLY A 205 -11.94 -16.72 -4.75
CA GLY A 205 -13.03 -16.77 -3.78
C GLY A 205 -14.36 -16.80 -4.52
N VAL A 206 -15.42 -16.98 -3.77
CA VAL A 206 -16.80 -17.00 -4.26
C VAL A 206 -17.58 -15.87 -3.61
N HIS A 207 -18.07 -14.97 -4.47
CA HIS A 207 -18.90 -13.85 -4.10
C HIS A 207 -20.21 -14.33 -3.43
N PRO A 208 -20.76 -13.60 -2.43
CA PRO A 208 -21.97 -13.99 -1.72
C PRO A 208 -23.20 -14.27 -2.58
N ASP A 209 -23.34 -13.62 -3.73
CA ASP A 209 -24.46 -13.87 -4.66
C ASP A 209 -24.45 -15.30 -5.23
N ASP A 210 -23.30 -15.99 -5.19
CA ASP A 210 -23.11 -17.36 -5.66
C ASP A 210 -22.90 -18.37 -4.51
N ALA A 211 -23.29 -18.02 -3.29
CA ALA A 211 -23.08 -18.86 -2.11
C ALA A 211 -23.79 -20.24 -2.21
N ASP A 212 -24.86 -20.36 -2.99
CA ASP A 212 -25.57 -21.61 -3.24
C ASP A 212 -24.83 -22.59 -4.15
N LYS A 213 -23.84 -22.09 -4.90
CA LYS A 213 -22.97 -22.90 -5.77
C LYS A 213 -21.77 -23.50 -5.03
N VAL A 214 -21.55 -23.14 -3.76
CA VAL A 214 -20.39 -23.58 -2.98
C VAL A 214 -20.62 -24.95 -2.36
N ASP A 215 -19.84 -25.93 -2.81
CA ASP A 215 -19.72 -27.25 -2.21
C ASP A 215 -18.27 -27.57 -1.80
N ALA A 216 -18.01 -28.80 -1.36
CA ALA A 216 -16.67 -29.21 -0.96
C ALA A 216 -15.65 -29.17 -2.12
N ALA A 217 -16.08 -29.45 -3.36
CA ALA A 217 -15.20 -29.45 -4.52
C ALA A 217 -14.78 -28.01 -4.87
N VAL A 218 -15.70 -27.04 -4.80
CA VAL A 218 -15.39 -25.62 -4.99
C VAL A 218 -14.41 -25.12 -3.92
N LEU A 219 -14.61 -25.48 -2.65
CA LEU A 219 -13.68 -25.10 -1.58
C LEU A 219 -12.28 -25.69 -1.77
N ASP A 220 -12.18 -26.93 -2.23
CA ASP A 220 -10.90 -27.57 -2.55
C ASP A 220 -10.22 -26.93 -3.76
N GLU A 221 -11.01 -26.46 -4.73
CA GLU A 221 -10.50 -25.71 -5.87
C GLU A 221 -9.93 -24.34 -5.43
N ILE A 222 -10.64 -23.60 -4.58
CA ILE A 222 -10.12 -22.35 -3.99
C ILE A 222 -8.79 -22.63 -3.30
N ARG A 223 -8.70 -23.67 -2.45
CA ARG A 223 -7.45 -24.06 -1.78
C ARG A 223 -6.31 -24.33 -2.76
N ARG A 224 -6.60 -25.03 -3.87
CA ARG A 224 -5.61 -25.33 -4.91
C ARG A 224 -5.09 -24.06 -5.56
N TYR A 225 -5.97 -23.14 -5.91
CA TYR A 225 -5.58 -21.88 -6.54
C TYR A 225 -4.87 -20.93 -5.57
N CYS A 226 -5.20 -20.95 -4.28
CA CYS A 226 -4.41 -20.23 -3.26
C CYS A 226 -2.94 -20.65 -3.21
N ASP A 227 -2.58 -21.85 -3.69
CA ASP A 227 -1.19 -22.32 -3.73
C ASP A 227 -0.46 -21.92 -5.03
N MET A 228 -1.15 -21.30 -5.99
CA MET A 228 -0.52 -20.85 -7.24
C MET A 228 0.32 -19.59 -7.03
N GLU A 229 1.35 -19.42 -7.87
CA GLU A 229 2.21 -18.25 -7.83
C GLU A 229 1.39 -16.99 -8.14
N LYS A 230 1.69 -15.88 -7.45
CA LYS A 230 1.01 -14.59 -7.59
C LYS A 230 -0.49 -14.59 -7.19
N THR A 231 -0.95 -15.62 -6.50
CA THR A 231 -2.22 -15.57 -5.76
C THR A 231 -2.00 -14.87 -4.44
N VAL A 232 -2.61 -13.70 -4.27
CA VAL A 232 -2.27 -12.77 -3.18
C VAL A 232 -3.38 -12.59 -2.15
N ALA A 233 -4.59 -13.05 -2.42
CA ALA A 233 -5.71 -12.95 -1.49
C ALA A 233 -6.76 -14.04 -1.72
N VAL A 234 -7.56 -14.29 -0.68
CA VAL A 234 -8.83 -15.02 -0.79
C VAL A 234 -9.95 -14.00 -0.93
N GLY A 235 -10.61 -14.00 -2.08
CA GLY A 235 -11.56 -12.98 -2.47
C GLY A 235 -12.06 -13.15 -3.91
N GLU A 236 -13.22 -12.63 -4.27
CA GLU A 236 -14.10 -11.83 -3.42
C GLU A 236 -15.01 -12.72 -2.54
N ILE A 237 -15.08 -12.43 -1.24
CA ILE A 237 -15.89 -13.18 -0.26
C ILE A 237 -16.68 -12.20 0.62
N GLY A 238 -17.76 -12.61 1.28
CA GLY A 238 -18.44 -11.71 2.22
C GLY A 238 -19.95 -11.88 2.23
N LEU A 239 -20.68 -10.77 2.35
CA LEU A 239 -22.14 -10.75 2.48
C LEU A 239 -22.78 -9.66 1.59
N ASP A 240 -23.82 -10.02 0.84
CA ASP A 240 -24.65 -9.09 0.07
C ASP A 240 -26.13 -9.35 0.36
N TYR A 241 -26.74 -8.45 1.14
CA TYR A 241 -28.16 -8.56 1.51
C TYR A 241 -29.05 -7.64 0.66
N TYR A 242 -28.52 -7.00 -0.38
CA TYR A 242 -29.29 -6.03 -1.15
C TYR A 242 -30.39 -6.72 -1.97
N TRP A 243 -30.07 -7.86 -2.61
CA TRP A 243 -31.05 -8.66 -3.36
C TRP A 243 -31.59 -9.86 -2.57
N HIS A 244 -30.79 -10.41 -1.66
CA HIS A 244 -31.15 -11.54 -0.81
C HIS A 244 -31.81 -11.02 0.47
N LYS A 245 -33.10 -11.30 0.67
CA LYS A 245 -33.88 -10.76 1.80
C LYS A 245 -34.31 -11.83 2.79
N GLU A 246 -34.26 -13.09 2.40
CA GLU A 246 -34.68 -14.19 3.26
C GLU A 246 -33.55 -14.61 4.20
N LYS A 247 -33.93 -14.98 5.42
CA LYS A 247 -32.98 -15.32 6.48
C LYS A 247 -32.13 -16.53 6.11
N GLU A 248 -32.71 -17.50 5.40
CA GLU A 248 -32.01 -18.71 4.95
C GLU A 248 -30.87 -18.37 3.98
N GLU A 249 -31.07 -17.38 3.09
CA GLU A 249 -30.03 -16.91 2.16
C GLU A 249 -28.89 -16.23 2.94
N HIS A 250 -29.22 -15.38 3.91
CA HIS A 250 -28.22 -14.73 4.77
C HIS A 250 -27.40 -15.76 5.54
N LEU A 251 -28.04 -16.77 6.13
CA LEU A 251 -27.36 -17.84 6.86
C LEU A 251 -26.43 -18.66 5.95
N LEU A 252 -26.84 -18.88 4.70
CA LEU A 252 -26.00 -19.55 3.70
C LEU A 252 -24.77 -18.69 3.35
N GLN A 253 -24.95 -17.39 3.05
CA GLN A 253 -23.84 -16.49 2.77
C GLN A 253 -22.87 -16.42 3.96
N GLN A 254 -23.38 -16.29 5.20
CA GLN A 254 -22.53 -16.28 6.41
C GLN A 254 -21.74 -17.58 6.58
N LYS A 255 -22.37 -18.73 6.31
CA LYS A 255 -21.69 -20.03 6.36
C LYS A 255 -20.56 -20.09 5.34
N VAL A 256 -20.83 -19.75 4.09
CA VAL A 256 -19.86 -19.79 2.99
C VAL A 256 -18.73 -18.79 3.21
N PHE A 257 -19.05 -17.57 3.65
CA PHE A 257 -18.08 -16.56 4.00
C PHE A 257 -17.09 -17.07 5.06
N ARG A 258 -17.59 -17.70 6.13
CA ARG A 258 -16.75 -18.31 7.19
C ARG A 258 -15.85 -19.42 6.66
N GLN A 259 -16.37 -20.30 5.81
CA GLN A 259 -15.57 -21.37 5.19
C GLN A 259 -14.40 -20.81 4.36
N GLN A 260 -14.60 -19.69 3.68
CA GLN A 260 -13.53 -19.06 2.89
C GLN A 260 -12.56 -18.26 3.76
N MET A 261 -13.04 -17.64 4.85
CA MET A 261 -12.17 -17.04 5.87
C MET A 261 -11.25 -18.10 6.52
N ASP A 262 -11.75 -19.31 6.73
CA ASP A 262 -10.93 -20.44 7.19
C ASP A 262 -9.84 -20.79 6.18
N ILE A 263 -10.14 -20.79 4.88
CA ILE A 263 -9.14 -21.00 3.82
C ILE A 263 -8.08 -19.89 3.82
N ALA A 264 -8.49 -18.62 3.94
CA ALA A 264 -7.55 -17.49 4.01
C ALA A 264 -6.56 -17.65 5.17
N ARG A 265 -7.06 -18.06 6.34
CA ARG A 265 -6.25 -18.38 7.52
C ARG A 265 -5.34 -19.58 7.29
N GLU A 266 -5.87 -20.67 6.73
CA GLU A 266 -5.12 -21.90 6.40
C GLU A 266 -3.94 -21.60 5.46
N LYS A 267 -4.20 -20.82 4.42
CA LYS A 267 -3.24 -20.47 3.36
C LYS A 267 -2.35 -19.28 3.69
N LYS A 268 -2.60 -18.64 4.84
CA LYS A 268 -1.87 -17.45 5.31
C LYS A 268 -1.94 -16.27 4.33
N LEU A 269 -3.06 -16.15 3.65
CA LEU A 269 -3.33 -15.07 2.71
C LEU A 269 -4.25 -14.03 3.37
N PRO A 270 -4.12 -12.74 3.00
CA PRO A 270 -5.13 -11.75 3.36
C PRO A 270 -6.47 -12.10 2.70
N PHE A 271 -7.56 -11.63 3.31
CA PHE A 271 -8.90 -11.73 2.73
C PHE A 271 -9.28 -10.44 2.00
N MET A 272 -10.21 -10.54 1.05
CA MET A 272 -10.81 -9.40 0.35
C MET A 272 -12.34 -9.51 0.41
N ILE A 273 -12.95 -8.58 1.14
CA ILE A 273 -14.35 -8.69 1.57
C ILE A 273 -15.25 -7.76 0.78
N HIS A 274 -16.26 -8.35 0.15
CA HIS A 274 -17.49 -7.68 -0.26
C HIS A 274 -18.39 -7.43 0.93
N SER A 275 -19.01 -6.26 0.98
CA SER A 275 -20.14 -6.09 1.88
C SER A 275 -21.13 -5.06 1.40
N ARG A 276 -22.38 -5.49 1.20
CA ARG A 276 -23.49 -4.61 0.83
C ARG A 276 -24.75 -4.90 1.64
N ASP A 277 -25.35 -3.86 2.22
CA ASP A 277 -26.52 -3.94 3.11
C ASP A 277 -26.37 -4.93 4.29
N ALA A 278 -25.14 -5.31 4.64
CA ALA A 278 -24.82 -6.36 5.61
C ALA A 278 -23.79 -5.92 6.66
N ALA A 279 -23.65 -4.61 6.89
CA ALA A 279 -22.56 -4.00 7.65
C ALA A 279 -22.29 -4.64 9.03
N GLU A 280 -23.35 -4.88 9.79
CA GLU A 280 -23.26 -5.40 11.17
C GLU A 280 -22.78 -6.85 11.18
N ASP A 281 -23.41 -7.72 10.39
CA ASP A 281 -23.05 -9.14 10.31
C ASP A 281 -21.64 -9.33 9.76
N THR A 282 -21.26 -8.62 8.69
CA THR A 282 -19.91 -8.68 8.15
C THR A 282 -18.90 -8.26 9.21
N LEU A 283 -19.12 -7.13 9.89
CA LEU A 283 -18.21 -6.64 10.91
C LEU A 283 -18.06 -7.62 12.07
N ASN A 284 -19.16 -8.23 12.51
CA ASN A 284 -19.14 -9.21 13.60
C ASN A 284 -18.32 -10.45 13.22
N ILE A 285 -18.51 -11.00 12.01
CA ILE A 285 -17.72 -12.13 11.52
C ILE A 285 -16.24 -11.76 11.41
N VAL A 286 -15.91 -10.61 10.83
CA VAL A 286 -14.53 -10.15 10.72
C VAL A 286 -13.88 -10.00 12.09
N LYS A 287 -14.57 -9.38 13.05
CA LYS A 287 -14.08 -9.22 14.43
C LYS A 287 -13.77 -10.54 15.12
N GLU A 288 -14.59 -11.57 14.89
CA GLU A 288 -14.36 -12.91 15.40
C GLU A 288 -13.08 -13.50 14.82
N TYR A 289 -12.93 -13.49 13.50
CA TYR A 289 -11.75 -14.07 12.84
C TYR A 289 -10.46 -13.32 13.15
N MET A 290 -10.51 -11.98 13.26
CA MET A 290 -9.33 -11.18 13.62
C MET A 290 -8.79 -11.51 15.02
N GLN A 291 -9.59 -12.07 15.93
CA GLN A 291 -9.13 -12.53 17.25
C GLN A 291 -8.32 -13.84 17.16
N ASP A 292 -8.58 -14.66 16.15
CA ASP A 292 -7.96 -15.97 15.97
C ASP A 292 -6.66 -15.93 15.13
N GLY A 293 -6.22 -14.73 14.76
CA GLY A 293 -5.02 -14.51 13.96
C GLY A 293 -5.28 -14.64 12.46
N MET A 294 -5.30 -13.49 11.78
CA MET A 294 -5.39 -13.37 10.32
C MET A 294 -4.16 -12.65 9.77
N TYR A 295 -3.91 -12.82 8.46
CA TYR A 295 -2.73 -12.30 7.77
C TYR A 295 -2.95 -10.94 7.08
N GLY A 296 -4.00 -10.24 7.47
CA GLY A 296 -4.43 -8.96 6.88
C GLY A 296 -5.72 -9.09 6.09
N GLY A 297 -6.20 -7.97 5.58
CA GLY A 297 -7.38 -7.97 4.72
C GLY A 297 -7.84 -6.60 4.28
N VAL A 298 -8.66 -6.63 3.24
CA VAL A 298 -9.22 -5.47 2.56
C VAL A 298 -10.74 -5.53 2.65
N ILE A 299 -11.36 -4.43 3.07
CA ILE A 299 -12.79 -4.22 2.90
C ILE A 299 -12.95 -3.46 1.58
N HIS A 300 -13.26 -4.22 0.53
CA HIS A 300 -13.42 -3.72 -0.82
C HIS A 300 -14.66 -2.83 -0.94
N CYS A 301 -14.64 -1.89 -1.89
CA CYS A 301 -15.71 -0.98 -2.26
C CYS A 301 -16.40 -0.37 -1.04
N PHE A 302 -15.60 0.16 -0.11
CA PHE A 302 -16.10 0.56 1.18
C PHE A 302 -17.18 1.65 1.04
N SER A 303 -18.37 1.41 1.59
CA SER A 303 -19.53 2.29 1.41
C SER A 303 -20.31 2.60 2.69
N TYR A 304 -19.82 2.13 3.85
CA TYR A 304 -20.46 2.33 5.15
C TYR A 304 -20.05 3.65 5.83
N SER A 305 -20.50 3.83 7.08
CA SER A 305 -20.21 5.04 7.84
C SER A 305 -18.78 5.06 8.39
N LYS A 306 -18.34 6.26 8.79
CA LYS A 306 -17.06 6.50 9.47
C LYS A 306 -16.90 5.67 10.75
N GLU A 307 -17.99 5.38 11.46
CA GLU A 307 -17.99 4.56 12.67
C GLU A 307 -17.62 3.12 12.33
N ILE A 308 -18.21 2.55 11.27
CA ILE A 308 -17.86 1.20 10.80
C ILE A 308 -16.43 1.19 10.25
N ALA A 309 -16.03 2.21 9.49
CA ALA A 309 -14.66 2.35 8.98
C ALA A 309 -13.63 2.30 10.11
N ARG A 310 -13.89 3.02 11.22
CA ARG A 310 -13.03 3.04 12.40
C ARG A 310 -12.80 1.66 12.99
N GLU A 311 -13.82 0.82 13.05
CA GLU A 311 -13.69 -0.53 13.59
C GLU A 311 -12.72 -1.37 12.74
N TYR A 312 -12.84 -1.32 11.40
CA TYR A 312 -11.91 -2.00 10.50
C TYR A 312 -10.48 -1.44 10.59
N LEU A 313 -10.33 -0.12 10.63
CA LEU A 313 -9.03 0.54 10.74
C LEU A 313 -8.32 0.19 12.07
N ASN A 314 -9.06 0.12 13.18
CA ASN A 314 -8.54 -0.29 14.48
C ASN A 314 -8.06 -1.75 14.51
N MET A 315 -8.64 -2.60 13.66
CA MET A 315 -8.18 -3.98 13.45
C MET A 315 -6.94 -4.07 12.54
N GLY A 316 -6.44 -2.94 12.03
CA GLY A 316 -5.29 -2.88 11.12
C GLY A 316 -5.65 -3.25 9.67
N LEU A 317 -6.94 -3.29 9.32
CA LEU A 317 -7.41 -3.60 7.98
C LEU A 317 -7.37 -2.36 7.07
N TYR A 318 -7.49 -2.63 5.77
CA TYR A 318 -7.44 -1.61 4.72
C TYR A 318 -8.83 -1.39 4.12
N LEU A 319 -9.09 -0.16 3.68
CA LEU A 319 -10.32 0.22 3.01
C LEU A 319 -10.05 0.43 1.51
N GLY A 320 -10.73 -0.35 0.68
CA GLY A 320 -10.77 -0.16 -0.76
C GLY A 320 -11.63 1.05 -1.12
N ILE A 321 -11.05 2.02 -1.83
CA ILE A 321 -11.72 3.26 -2.24
C ILE A 321 -11.69 3.37 -3.76
N GLY A 322 -12.83 3.08 -4.40
CA GLY A 322 -13.00 3.17 -5.85
C GLY A 322 -13.74 4.40 -6.35
N GLY A 323 -14.30 4.27 -7.56
CA GLY A 323 -14.88 5.37 -8.33
C GLY A 323 -16.00 6.15 -7.64
N VAL A 324 -16.70 5.52 -6.70
CA VAL A 324 -17.79 6.13 -5.92
C VAL A 324 -17.36 7.39 -5.17
N VAL A 325 -16.09 7.49 -4.75
CA VAL A 325 -15.60 8.68 -4.01
C VAL A 325 -15.73 9.96 -4.85
N THR A 326 -15.68 9.84 -6.18
CA THR A 326 -15.81 10.97 -7.12
C THR A 326 -17.26 11.45 -7.27
N PHE A 327 -18.25 10.68 -6.82
CA PHE A 327 -19.66 11.01 -7.04
C PHE A 327 -20.08 12.23 -6.21
N LYS A 328 -21.05 13.00 -6.72
CA LYS A 328 -21.56 14.18 -6.01
C LYS A 328 -22.29 13.80 -4.71
N ASN A 329 -22.99 12.67 -4.72
CA ASN A 329 -23.89 12.25 -3.63
C ASN A 329 -23.24 11.27 -2.63
N SER A 330 -21.96 10.89 -2.82
CA SER A 330 -21.26 9.92 -1.96
C SER A 330 -20.67 10.55 -0.69
N ARG A 331 -21.47 11.34 0.02
CA ARG A 331 -21.02 12.10 1.20
C ARG A 331 -20.37 11.20 2.26
N LYS A 332 -20.97 10.04 2.56
CA LYS A 332 -20.44 9.08 3.54
C LYS A 332 -19.02 8.62 3.19
N LEU A 333 -18.80 8.24 1.93
CA LEU A 333 -17.48 7.78 1.48
C LEU A 333 -16.43 8.90 1.50
N LYS A 334 -16.82 10.14 1.18
CA LYS A 334 -15.91 11.30 1.30
C LYS A 334 -15.51 11.56 2.75
N GLU A 335 -16.46 11.49 3.69
CA GLU A 335 -16.19 11.62 5.13
C GLU A 335 -15.26 10.49 5.63
N VAL A 336 -15.39 9.28 5.10
CA VAL A 336 -14.49 8.16 5.39
C VAL A 336 -13.10 8.39 4.80
N ALA A 337 -13.01 8.81 3.53
CA ALA A 337 -11.73 9.11 2.88
C ALA A 337 -11.00 10.25 3.59
N GLU A 338 -11.72 11.27 4.07
CA GLU A 338 -11.15 12.35 4.89
C GLU A 338 -10.60 11.80 6.21
N TYR A 339 -11.39 10.97 6.91
CA TYR A 339 -11.04 10.43 8.22
C TYR A 339 -9.92 9.38 8.22
N ALA A 340 -9.97 8.41 7.29
CA ALA A 340 -9.12 7.22 7.31
C ALA A 340 -7.65 7.60 7.07
N PRO A 341 -6.68 7.08 7.83
CA PRO A 341 -5.27 7.28 7.54
C PRO A 341 -4.93 6.86 6.09
N LEU A 342 -4.14 7.67 5.36
CA LEU A 342 -3.79 7.33 3.98
C LEU A 342 -3.04 5.99 3.89
N ASN A 343 -2.27 5.63 4.92
CA ASN A 343 -1.57 4.35 5.03
C ASN A 343 -2.48 3.14 5.35
N GLN A 344 -3.81 3.31 5.29
CA GLN A 344 -4.82 2.25 5.36
C GLN A 344 -5.89 2.38 4.25
N ILE A 345 -5.63 3.21 3.23
CA ILE A 345 -6.46 3.33 2.03
C ILE A 345 -5.80 2.56 0.89
N LEU A 346 -6.61 1.87 0.10
CA LEU A 346 -6.20 1.24 -1.17
C LEU A 346 -7.01 1.82 -2.33
N LEU A 347 -6.40 1.84 -3.51
CA LEU A 347 -7.06 2.22 -4.75
C LEU A 347 -7.61 0.96 -5.43
N GLU A 348 -8.78 1.10 -6.02
CA GLU A 348 -9.44 0.01 -6.73
C GLU A 348 -10.41 0.56 -7.77
N THR A 349 -10.73 -0.24 -8.78
CA THR A 349 -11.79 0.13 -9.73
C THR A 349 -13.09 -0.58 -9.52
N ASP A 350 -13.06 -1.85 -9.09
CA ASP A 350 -14.20 -2.74 -9.21
C ASP A 350 -14.65 -2.86 -10.69
N CYS A 351 -13.70 -2.76 -11.65
CA CYS A 351 -14.08 -2.77 -13.06
C CYS A 351 -14.58 -4.16 -13.47
N PRO A 352 -15.65 -4.26 -14.30
CA PRO A 352 -16.19 -3.23 -15.20
C PRO A 352 -17.19 -2.25 -14.58
N TYR A 353 -17.46 -2.33 -13.27
CA TYR A 353 -18.50 -1.58 -12.58
C TYR A 353 -18.02 -0.21 -12.06
N MET A 354 -18.97 0.61 -11.60
CA MET A 354 -18.73 1.81 -10.79
C MET A 354 -17.75 2.88 -11.35
N ALA A 355 -17.72 3.09 -12.66
CA ALA A 355 -16.84 4.09 -13.29
C ALA A 355 -16.90 5.48 -12.63
N PRO A 356 -15.75 6.12 -12.31
CA PRO A 356 -15.70 7.42 -11.65
C PRO A 356 -16.24 8.54 -12.54
N VAL A 357 -16.57 9.70 -11.97
CA VAL A 357 -16.76 10.95 -12.72
C VAL A 357 -15.42 11.33 -13.36
N PRO A 358 -15.39 11.76 -14.65
CA PRO A 358 -16.51 12.06 -15.54
C PRO A 358 -17.04 10.88 -16.39
N ASN A 359 -16.53 9.67 -16.19
CA ASN A 359 -16.82 8.47 -16.99
C ASN A 359 -18.04 7.66 -16.52
N ARG A 360 -18.87 8.19 -15.61
CA ARG A 360 -20.08 7.50 -15.15
C ARG A 360 -20.96 7.03 -16.31
N GLY A 361 -21.41 5.77 -16.23
CA GLY A 361 -22.25 5.13 -17.25
C GLY A 361 -21.47 4.47 -18.38
N LYS A 362 -20.14 4.54 -18.38
CA LYS A 362 -19.27 3.73 -19.24
C LYS A 362 -18.78 2.48 -18.49
N ARG A 363 -18.31 1.48 -19.23
CA ARG A 363 -17.51 0.36 -18.68
C ARG A 363 -16.29 0.94 -17.97
N ASN A 364 -16.06 0.54 -16.72
CA ASN A 364 -14.92 1.01 -15.94
C ASN A 364 -13.62 0.32 -16.38
N SER A 365 -12.47 0.87 -15.99
CA SER A 365 -11.15 0.27 -16.18
C SER A 365 -10.14 0.92 -15.24
N SER A 366 -9.04 0.23 -14.93
CA SER A 366 -7.93 0.77 -14.13
C SER A 366 -7.39 2.11 -14.67
N LEU A 367 -7.52 2.37 -15.97
CA LEU A 367 -7.17 3.66 -16.61
C LEU A 367 -7.96 4.86 -16.06
N TYR A 368 -9.04 4.63 -15.31
CA TYR A 368 -9.83 5.68 -14.66
C TYR A 368 -9.44 5.96 -13.21
N LEU A 369 -8.52 5.19 -12.62
CA LEU A 369 -7.98 5.45 -11.28
C LEU A 369 -7.33 6.83 -11.07
N PRO A 370 -6.74 7.50 -12.08
CA PRO A 370 -6.28 8.88 -11.91
C PRO A 370 -7.35 9.85 -11.38
N GLU A 371 -8.63 9.64 -11.71
CA GLU A 371 -9.73 10.47 -11.19
C GLU A 371 -10.03 10.19 -9.71
N VAL A 372 -9.86 8.93 -9.28
CA VAL A 372 -9.98 8.52 -7.87
C VAL A 372 -8.83 9.10 -7.06
N VAL A 373 -7.60 8.96 -7.56
CA VAL A 373 -6.36 9.53 -6.99
C VAL A 373 -6.52 11.03 -6.77
N LYS A 374 -6.94 11.76 -7.82
CA LYS A 374 -7.17 13.21 -7.75
C LYS A 374 -8.18 13.58 -6.68
N THR A 375 -9.30 12.85 -6.61
CA THR A 375 -10.35 13.13 -5.62
C THR A 375 -9.85 12.90 -4.19
N ILE A 376 -9.10 11.82 -3.95
CA ILE A 376 -8.52 11.55 -2.63
C ILE A 376 -7.48 12.62 -2.26
N ALA A 377 -6.63 13.02 -3.21
CA ALA A 377 -5.64 14.07 -3.02
C ALA A 377 -6.29 15.41 -2.62
N GLU A 378 -7.38 15.79 -3.29
CA GLU A 378 -8.17 16.99 -2.96
C GLU A 378 -8.78 16.90 -1.55
N ILE A 379 -9.36 15.75 -1.18
CA ILE A 379 -9.95 15.53 0.16
C ILE A 379 -8.87 15.60 1.26
N LYS A 380 -7.69 15.05 0.99
CA LYS A 380 -6.57 14.97 1.94
C LYS A 380 -5.71 16.23 2.02
N GLY A 381 -5.79 17.12 1.01
CA GLY A 381 -4.93 18.28 0.91
C GLY A 381 -3.46 17.93 0.63
N ILE A 382 -3.22 16.87 -0.14
CA ILE A 382 -1.87 16.37 -0.49
C ILE A 382 -1.73 16.23 -2.02
N SER A 383 -0.53 15.83 -2.48
CA SER A 383 -0.28 15.61 -3.92
C SER A 383 -0.83 14.28 -4.43
N CYS A 384 -1.12 14.19 -5.73
CA CYS A 384 -1.51 12.92 -6.36
C CYS A 384 -0.38 11.88 -6.27
N GLU A 385 0.86 12.32 -6.41
CA GLU A 385 2.05 11.49 -6.29
C GLU A 385 2.16 10.86 -4.91
N GLU A 386 1.76 11.58 -3.86
CA GLU A 386 1.71 11.06 -2.49
C GLU A 386 0.59 10.06 -2.29
N VAL A 387 -0.59 10.29 -2.85
CA VAL A 387 -1.66 9.28 -2.84
C VAL A 387 -1.18 7.99 -3.50
N VAL A 388 -0.60 8.08 -4.70
CA VAL A 388 -0.09 6.90 -5.43
C VAL A 388 1.00 6.18 -4.64
N ALA A 389 2.02 6.90 -4.17
CA ALA A 389 3.13 6.29 -3.44
C ALA A 389 2.69 5.58 -2.15
N VAL A 390 1.82 6.20 -1.35
CA VAL A 390 1.34 5.58 -0.11
C VAL A 390 0.40 4.41 -0.39
N THR A 391 -0.55 4.56 -1.32
CA THR A 391 -1.52 3.50 -1.61
C THR A 391 -0.88 2.29 -2.31
N GLU A 392 0.13 2.50 -3.16
CA GLU A 392 0.93 1.42 -3.73
C GLU A 392 1.71 0.67 -2.64
N SER A 393 2.38 1.40 -1.74
CA SER A 393 3.08 0.80 -0.59
C SER A 393 2.14 -0.01 0.31
N ASN A 394 0.93 0.52 0.57
CA ASN A 394 -0.10 -0.19 1.31
C ASN A 394 -0.49 -1.51 0.64
N ALA A 395 -0.75 -1.48 -0.67
CA ALA A 395 -1.16 -2.64 -1.45
C ALA A 395 -0.08 -3.72 -1.43
N LEU A 396 1.17 -3.34 -1.73
CA LEU A 396 2.32 -4.25 -1.70
C LEU A 396 2.47 -4.91 -0.32
N LYS A 397 2.29 -4.14 0.76
CA LYS A 397 2.41 -4.65 2.13
C LYS A 397 1.29 -5.62 2.50
N VAL A 398 0.02 -5.24 2.28
CA VAL A 398 -1.12 -6.08 2.70
C VAL A 398 -1.21 -7.36 1.88
N LEU A 399 -0.77 -7.32 0.62
CA LEU A 399 -0.77 -8.45 -0.30
C LEU A 399 0.52 -9.30 -0.24
N GLY A 400 1.45 -9.00 0.67
CA GLY A 400 2.67 -9.80 0.89
C GLY A 400 3.67 -9.76 -0.28
N LEU A 401 3.72 -8.65 -1.02
CA LEU A 401 4.59 -8.46 -2.19
C LEU A 401 5.93 -7.77 -1.86
N ILE A 402 6.16 -7.43 -0.59
CA ILE A 402 7.40 -6.83 -0.05
C ILE A 402 7.75 -7.35 1.32
#